data_AF-A0A9E5L3T8-F1
#
_entry.id   AF-A0A9E5L3T8-F1
#
_cell.length_a   1.000
_cell.length_b   1.000
_cell.length_c   1.000
_cell.angle_alpha   90.00
_cell.angle_beta   90.00
_cell.angle_gamma   90.00
#
_symmetry.space_group_name_H-M   'P 1'
#
loop_
_entity.id
_entity.type
_entity.pdbx_description
1 polymer ?
#
loop_
_entity_poly.entity_id
_entity_poly.type
_entity_poly.pdbx_seq_one_letter_code
_entity_poly.pdbx_strand_id
1 'polypeptide(L)'
;MKDVEANKTTTRLKRYATVTSAVGGSVARAATDKLLGRDADHSLQAKAMTKALGRLKGPVMKIAQMLSTIPDAVPIEYALEFQSLQADAPAMGWPFVRRRMAVELGPDWQSNFRSFDHEATSAASLGQVHKATSLENELLACKLQYPDMISTVQADLNQLKLALKIYEATLGGIKTASVFEEISGRLSEELDYKKEAENLDTFRDIFKSRSDIRVPTVYSALSTNRLLTMSWLEGTPLRGILETSQEYRNRMAKLAFKAWYYPFFHHQIIHGDPHLGNYSFRQESLHGDEGINLFDFGCVRRFEKPFLQGVKDLYHALDQGDKALEVHAYETLGFKELSNEMLDVLRLWATLLYEPVLDDRVRPMQKDHSGIYGRETADKVHQELKKLGGVSPPREFVFMDRAAVGVGSLCLHLKAEANWYRLYNELM
;
A
#
# COMPACT_ATOMS: atom_id res chain seq x y z
N MET A 1 17.40 14.42 36.71
CA MET A 1 17.53 14.41 35.23
C MET A 1 18.62 13.47 34.71
N LYS A 2 19.77 13.29 35.38
CA LYS A 2 20.84 12.37 34.91
C LYS A 2 20.49 10.87 34.98
N ASP A 3 19.69 10.42 35.95
CA ASP A 3 19.40 8.98 36.12
C ASP A 3 18.36 8.41 35.15
N VAL A 4 17.50 9.24 34.56
CA VAL A 4 16.49 8.81 33.58
C VAL A 4 17.10 8.62 32.18
N GLU A 5 18.10 9.42 31.82
CA GLU A 5 18.87 9.24 30.58
C GLU A 5 19.79 8.03 30.64
N ALA A 6 20.49 7.82 31.77
CA ALA A 6 21.34 6.65 31.99
C ALA A 6 20.57 5.32 31.89
N ASN A 7 19.32 5.30 32.36
CA ASN A 7 18.46 4.10 32.25
C ASN A 7 17.99 3.84 30.81
N LYS A 8 17.74 4.87 30.01
CA LYS A 8 17.35 4.73 28.59
C LYS A 8 18.50 4.22 27.72
N THR A 9 19.72 4.72 27.92
CA THR A 9 20.93 4.24 27.21
C THR A 9 21.30 2.83 27.63
N THR A 10 21.23 2.49 28.91
CA THR A 10 21.52 1.13 29.41
C THR A 10 20.49 0.11 28.91
N THR A 11 19.21 0.50 28.83
CA THR A 11 18.16 -0.35 28.25
C THR A 11 18.35 -0.54 26.74
N ARG A 12 18.78 0.50 26.00
CA ARG A 12 19.15 0.41 24.58
C ARG A 12 20.36 -0.51 24.37
N LEU A 13 21.43 -0.35 25.15
CA LEU A 13 22.63 -1.18 25.10
C LEU A 13 22.37 -2.65 25.42
N LYS A 14 21.55 -2.94 26.45
CA LYS A 14 21.10 -4.32 26.75
C LYS A 14 20.26 -4.91 25.60
N ARG A 15 19.41 -4.10 24.96
CA ARG A 15 18.65 -4.52 23.76
C ARG A 15 19.58 -4.83 22.59
N TYR A 16 20.56 -3.99 22.30
CA TYR A 16 21.57 -4.23 21.27
C TYR A 16 22.41 -5.50 21.56
N ALA A 17 22.93 -5.66 22.77
CA ALA A 17 23.77 -6.81 23.13
C ALA A 17 23.02 -8.16 23.06
N THR A 18 21.74 -8.17 23.44
CA THR A 18 20.90 -9.39 23.39
C THR A 18 20.48 -9.75 21.97
N VAL A 19 20.31 -8.75 21.10
CA VAL A 19 20.02 -8.97 19.68
C VAL A 19 21.28 -9.47 18.96
N THR A 20 22.44 -8.84 19.19
CA THR A 20 23.73 -9.28 18.63
C THR A 20 24.10 -10.70 19.06
N SER A 21 23.78 -11.12 20.28
CA SER A 21 24.06 -12.49 20.74
C SER A 21 23.12 -13.54 20.13
N ALA A 22 21.83 -13.21 19.95
CA ALA A 22 20.89 -14.08 19.25
C ALA A 22 21.23 -14.21 17.76
N VAL A 23 21.56 -13.10 17.10
CA VAL A 23 22.00 -13.06 15.70
C VAL A 23 23.33 -13.78 15.52
N GLY A 24 24.32 -13.50 16.38
CA GLY A 24 25.65 -14.12 16.31
C GLY A 24 25.59 -15.63 16.48
N GLY A 25 24.76 -16.14 17.40
CA GLY A 25 24.56 -17.57 17.61
C GLY A 25 23.88 -18.27 16.42
N SER A 26 22.89 -17.62 15.81
CA SER A 26 22.17 -18.16 14.65
C SER A 26 22.97 -18.10 13.36
N VAL A 27 23.71 -17.00 13.11
CA VAL A 27 24.58 -16.85 11.93
C VAL A 27 25.78 -17.79 12.03
N ALA A 28 26.40 -17.91 13.21
CA ALA A 28 27.49 -18.86 13.41
C ALA A 28 27.05 -20.31 13.17
N ARG A 29 25.87 -20.71 13.66
CA ARG A 29 25.33 -22.06 13.42
C ARG A 29 24.86 -22.29 11.99
N ALA A 30 24.24 -21.32 11.34
CA ALA A 30 23.87 -21.45 9.92
C ALA A 30 25.10 -21.62 9.03
N ALA A 31 26.20 -20.91 9.34
CA ALA A 31 27.49 -21.13 8.71
C ALA A 31 28.02 -22.55 9.01
N THR A 32 27.88 -23.04 10.25
CA THR A 32 28.25 -24.42 10.64
C THR A 32 27.40 -25.48 9.94
N ASP A 33 26.09 -25.32 9.86
CA ASP A 33 25.17 -26.28 9.23
C ASP A 33 25.39 -26.33 7.71
N LYS A 34 25.67 -25.18 7.09
CA LYS A 34 26.10 -25.07 5.69
C LYS A 34 27.47 -25.71 5.44
N LEU A 35 28.41 -25.59 6.38
CA LEU A 35 29.70 -26.29 6.34
C LEU A 35 29.58 -27.80 6.57
N LEU A 36 28.58 -28.24 7.32
CA LEU A 36 28.32 -29.65 7.65
C LEU A 36 27.34 -30.35 6.70
N GLY A 37 26.82 -29.66 5.67
CA GLY A 37 25.93 -30.23 4.67
C GLY A 37 24.58 -30.71 5.24
N ARG A 38 24.09 -30.09 6.33
CA ARG A 38 22.78 -30.41 6.92
C ARG A 38 21.69 -29.50 6.36
N ASP A 39 20.53 -30.07 6.07
CA ASP A 39 19.34 -29.29 5.69
C ASP A 39 18.98 -28.31 6.80
N ALA A 40 18.67 -27.08 6.38
CA ALA A 40 18.25 -26.00 7.26
C ALA A 40 16.96 -26.38 8.01
N ASP A 41 17.00 -26.42 9.36
CA ASP A 41 15.79 -26.60 10.15
C ASP A 41 14.95 -25.31 10.12
N HIS A 42 14.01 -25.27 9.18
CA HIS A 42 13.08 -24.16 8.93
C HIS A 42 12.30 -23.75 10.20
N SER A 43 12.05 -24.67 11.14
CA SER A 43 11.29 -24.40 12.36
C SER A 43 12.08 -23.57 13.39
N LEU A 44 13.40 -23.77 13.46
CA LEU A 44 14.30 -23.02 14.33
C LEU A 44 14.65 -21.65 13.75
N GLN A 45 14.78 -21.57 12.42
CA GLN A 45 14.93 -20.32 11.68
C GLN A 45 13.68 -19.45 11.83
N ALA A 46 12.50 -20.08 11.83
CA ALA A 46 11.23 -19.42 12.12
C ALA A 46 11.21 -18.77 13.48
N LYS A 47 11.59 -19.52 14.52
CA LYS A 47 11.69 -18.99 15.88
C LYS A 47 12.71 -17.84 16.00
N ALA A 48 13.83 -17.88 15.27
CA ALA A 48 14.83 -16.81 15.32
C ALA A 48 14.32 -15.51 14.69
N MET A 49 13.66 -15.60 13.54
CA MET A 49 13.08 -14.46 12.83
C MET A 49 11.83 -13.93 13.53
N THR A 50 10.95 -14.79 14.05
CA THR A 50 9.85 -14.40 14.95
C THR A 50 10.35 -13.74 16.23
N LYS A 51 11.49 -14.17 16.79
CA LYS A 51 12.09 -13.49 17.95
C LYS A 51 12.72 -12.13 17.62
N ALA A 52 13.26 -11.98 16.41
CA ALA A 52 13.78 -10.71 15.91
C ALA A 52 12.66 -9.71 15.60
N LEU A 53 11.52 -10.20 15.07
CA LEU A 53 10.40 -9.38 14.60
C LEU A 53 9.29 -9.21 15.65
N GLY A 54 9.09 -10.17 16.55
CA GLY A 54 8.13 -10.13 17.67
C GLY A 54 8.48 -9.13 18.77
N ARG A 55 9.54 -8.33 18.58
CA ARG A 55 9.89 -7.19 19.44
C ARG A 55 9.66 -5.82 18.79
N LEU A 56 9.31 -5.79 17.50
CA LEU A 56 8.81 -4.58 16.86
C LEU A 56 7.54 -4.17 17.61
N LYS A 57 7.39 -2.88 17.97
CA LYS A 57 6.19 -2.34 18.62
C LYS A 57 5.76 -1.09 17.88
N GLY A 58 4.53 -1.07 17.34
CA GLY A 58 3.93 0.08 16.64
C GLY A 58 3.87 -0.09 15.12
N PRO A 59 4.75 0.54 14.31
CA PRO A 59 4.77 0.50 12.82
C PRO A 59 4.82 -0.89 12.17
N VAL A 60 5.01 -1.94 12.97
CA VAL A 60 5.09 -3.35 12.59
C VAL A 60 3.96 -3.77 11.67
N MET A 61 2.73 -3.31 11.95
CA MET A 61 1.57 -3.68 11.15
C MET A 61 1.73 -3.21 9.71
N LYS A 62 2.19 -1.97 9.50
CA LYS A 62 2.41 -1.46 8.14
C LYS A 62 3.60 -2.18 7.48
N ILE A 63 4.67 -2.50 8.23
CA ILE A 63 5.77 -3.34 7.73
C ILE A 63 5.27 -4.73 7.32
N ALA A 64 4.41 -5.36 8.12
CA ALA A 64 3.81 -6.66 7.87
C ALA A 64 2.93 -6.64 6.61
N GLN A 65 2.04 -5.66 6.50
CA GLN A 65 1.20 -5.43 5.33
C GLN A 65 2.06 -5.19 4.07
N MET A 66 3.13 -4.39 4.18
CA MET A 66 4.06 -4.16 3.08
C MET A 66 4.79 -5.45 2.69
N LEU A 67 5.33 -6.19 3.65
CA LEU A 67 6.00 -7.48 3.42
C LEU A 67 5.08 -8.50 2.76
N SER A 68 3.81 -8.61 3.20
CA SER A 68 2.87 -9.56 2.59
C SER A 68 2.48 -9.20 1.15
N THR A 69 2.78 -7.97 0.72
CA THR A 69 2.56 -7.55 -0.67
C THR A 69 3.81 -7.66 -1.55
N ILE A 70 4.96 -8.03 -1.00
CA ILE A 70 6.21 -8.23 -1.74
C ILE A 70 6.45 -9.74 -1.89
N PRO A 71 6.35 -10.30 -3.12
CA PRO A 71 6.61 -11.72 -3.36
C PRO A 71 8.01 -12.13 -2.87
N ASP A 72 8.12 -13.31 -2.25
CA ASP A 72 9.37 -13.87 -1.68
C ASP A 72 10.09 -12.99 -0.64
N ALA A 73 9.50 -11.89 -0.16
CA ALA A 73 10.14 -11.08 0.87
C ALA A 73 10.38 -11.87 2.16
N VAL A 74 9.42 -12.72 2.52
CA VAL A 74 9.46 -13.67 3.64
C VAL A 74 8.65 -14.92 3.28
N PRO A 75 8.92 -16.10 3.86
CA PRO A 75 8.10 -17.29 3.64
C PRO A 75 6.66 -17.06 4.14
N ILE A 76 5.69 -17.72 3.52
CA ILE A 76 4.26 -17.43 3.71
C ILE A 76 3.82 -17.59 5.17
N GLU A 77 4.41 -18.53 5.90
CA GLU A 77 4.13 -18.76 7.31
C GLU A 77 4.48 -17.55 8.18
N TYR A 78 5.52 -16.80 7.80
CA TYR A 78 5.95 -15.59 8.47
C TYR A 78 5.06 -14.41 8.09
N ALA A 79 4.68 -14.29 6.81
CA ALA A 79 3.75 -13.25 6.38
C ALA A 79 2.39 -13.39 7.11
N LEU A 80 1.90 -14.61 7.27
CA LEU A 80 0.69 -14.91 8.03
C LEU A 80 0.85 -14.59 9.52
N GLU A 81 1.99 -14.93 10.12
CA GLU A 81 2.29 -14.56 11.51
C GLU A 81 2.44 -13.04 11.69
N PHE A 82 2.98 -12.31 10.70
CA PHE A 82 3.03 -10.84 10.78
C PHE A 82 1.66 -10.20 10.58
N GLN A 83 0.78 -10.78 9.77
CA GLN A 83 -0.62 -10.36 9.69
C GLN A 83 -1.38 -10.62 11.00
N SER A 84 -1.03 -11.70 11.72
CA SER A 84 -1.64 -12.03 13.01
C SER A 84 -1.13 -11.15 14.15
N LEU A 85 0.03 -10.50 14.01
CA LEU A 85 0.50 -9.41 14.87
C LEU A 85 -0.36 -8.14 14.67
N GLN A 86 -1.64 -8.22 15.04
CA GLN A 86 -2.48 -7.04 15.27
C GLN A 86 -1.89 -6.21 16.40
N ALA A 87 -1.09 -5.21 16.03
CA ALA A 87 -0.89 -4.06 16.88
C ALA A 87 -2.16 -3.20 16.80
N ASP A 88 -3.17 -3.53 17.60
CA ASP A 88 -4.08 -2.51 18.10
C ASP A 88 -3.23 -1.55 18.94
N ALA A 89 -2.58 -0.60 18.30
CA ALA A 89 -2.03 0.54 19.00
C ALA A 89 -3.25 1.36 19.44
N PRO A 90 -3.59 1.39 20.74
CA PRO A 90 -4.72 2.18 21.19
C PRO A 90 -4.46 3.64 20.83
N ALA A 91 -5.52 4.36 20.46
CA ALA A 91 -5.44 5.79 20.18
C ALA A 91 -4.73 6.50 21.35
N MET A 92 -3.87 7.46 21.02
CA MET A 92 -3.19 8.25 22.04
C MET A 92 -4.25 9.04 22.81
N GLY A 93 -4.18 8.98 24.14
CA GLY A 93 -5.12 9.69 25.00
C GLY A 93 -5.08 11.21 24.80
N TRP A 94 -6.21 11.86 25.04
CA TRP A 94 -6.39 13.31 24.86
C TRP A 94 -5.25 14.21 25.40
N PRO A 95 -4.63 13.96 26.58
CA PRO A 95 -3.52 14.78 27.04
C PRO A 95 -2.32 14.81 26.09
N PHE A 96 -2.05 13.69 25.41
CA PHE A 96 -0.99 13.62 24.40
C PHE A 96 -1.41 14.34 23.13
N VAL A 97 -2.66 14.19 22.69
CA VAL A 97 -3.21 14.89 21.50
C VAL A 97 -3.04 16.40 21.70
N ARG A 98 -3.55 16.94 22.82
CA ARG A 98 -3.45 18.37 23.16
C ARG A 98 -2.01 18.86 23.16
N ARG A 99 -1.07 18.10 23.74
CA ARG A 99 0.35 18.48 23.77
C ARG A 99 0.97 18.48 22.36
N ARG A 100 0.60 17.52 21.53
CA ARG A 100 1.11 17.41 20.15
C ARG A 100 0.53 18.53 19.28
N MET A 101 -0.78 18.75 19.32
CA MET A 101 -1.42 19.88 18.64
C MET A 101 -0.79 21.22 19.05
N ALA A 102 -0.44 21.40 20.33
CA ALA A 102 0.23 22.61 20.79
C ALA A 102 1.65 22.82 20.23
N VAL A 103 2.33 21.73 19.86
CA VAL A 103 3.64 21.80 19.17
C VAL A 103 3.46 22.14 17.70
N GLU A 104 2.41 21.63 17.05
CA GLU A 104 2.18 21.83 15.62
C GLU A 104 1.55 23.19 15.31
N LEU A 105 0.54 23.61 16.07
CA LEU A 105 -0.25 24.84 15.82
C LEU A 105 -0.08 25.91 16.91
N GLY A 106 0.79 25.69 17.90
CA GLY A 106 1.04 26.64 18.99
C GLY A 106 0.16 26.43 20.24
N PRO A 107 0.47 27.09 21.36
CA PRO A 107 -0.15 26.82 22.66
C PRO A 107 -1.67 27.07 22.69
N ASP A 108 -2.17 27.99 21.86
CA ASP A 108 -3.59 28.34 21.75
C ASP A 108 -4.26 27.73 20.52
N TRP A 109 -3.79 26.56 20.07
CA TRP A 109 -4.26 25.93 18.84
C TRP A 109 -5.78 25.69 18.79
N GLN A 110 -6.44 25.55 19.94
CA GLN A 110 -7.87 25.31 20.02
C GLN A 110 -8.67 26.51 19.49
N SER A 111 -8.12 27.73 19.57
CA SER A 111 -8.74 28.94 19.00
C SER A 111 -8.89 28.89 17.48
N ASN A 112 -8.16 28.00 16.79
CA ASN A 112 -8.28 27.79 15.35
C ASN A 112 -9.50 26.95 14.96
N PHE A 113 -10.22 26.38 15.94
CA PHE A 113 -11.36 25.49 15.71
C PHE A 113 -12.57 25.96 16.53
N ARG A 114 -13.77 25.80 15.98
CA ARG A 114 -15.01 25.97 16.75
C ARG A 114 -15.22 24.82 17.73
N SER A 115 -14.90 23.61 17.28
CA SER A 115 -14.89 22.40 18.11
C SER A 115 -13.83 21.42 17.60
N PHE A 116 -13.30 20.61 18.50
CA PHE A 116 -12.34 19.55 18.19
C PHE A 116 -12.67 18.33 19.06
N ASP A 117 -12.97 17.20 18.44
CA ASP A 117 -13.37 16.00 19.17
C ASP A 117 -12.18 15.39 19.91
N HIS A 118 -12.35 15.13 21.21
CA HIS A 118 -11.29 14.57 22.04
C HIS A 118 -11.02 13.09 21.73
N GLU A 119 -12.03 12.39 21.21
CA GLU A 119 -11.92 11.00 20.79
C GLU A 119 -11.49 10.93 19.32
N ALA A 120 -10.57 10.01 19.03
CA ALA A 120 -10.15 9.76 17.66
C ALA A 120 -11.28 9.05 16.92
N THR A 121 -11.62 9.53 15.73
CA THR A 121 -12.60 8.90 14.85
C THR A 121 -12.05 7.63 14.22
N SER A 122 -10.74 7.61 13.95
CA SER A 122 -10.04 6.41 13.50
C SER A 122 -8.59 6.40 13.97
N ALA A 123 -8.08 5.20 14.27
CA ALA A 123 -6.65 4.96 14.40
C ALA A 123 -6.10 4.65 13.00
N ALA A 124 -5.10 5.41 12.57
CA ALA A 124 -4.35 5.17 11.35
C ALA A 124 -3.05 4.39 11.67
N SER A 125 -2.36 3.91 10.63
CA SER A 125 -1.12 3.13 10.75
C SER A 125 -0.02 3.81 11.58
N LEU A 126 0.17 5.12 11.40
CA LEU A 126 1.25 5.92 12.02
C LEU A 126 0.72 7.17 12.77
N GLY A 127 -0.59 7.24 12.98
CA GLY A 127 -1.25 8.39 13.61
C GLY A 127 -2.71 8.11 13.92
N GLN A 128 -3.49 9.16 14.16
CA GLN A 128 -4.92 9.07 14.36
C GLN A 128 -5.64 10.28 13.79
N VAL A 129 -6.91 10.11 13.46
CA VAL A 129 -7.74 11.17 12.88
C VAL A 129 -8.74 11.66 13.91
N HIS A 130 -8.82 12.97 14.08
CA HIS A 130 -9.85 13.64 14.87
C HIS A 130 -10.80 14.40 13.97
N LYS A 131 -12.09 14.36 14.31
CA LYS A 131 -13.08 15.25 13.69
C LYS A 131 -13.02 16.62 14.37
N ALA A 132 -13.12 17.68 13.59
CA ALA A 132 -13.16 19.05 14.08
C ALA A 132 -14.12 19.90 13.24
N THR A 133 -14.45 21.09 13.74
CA THR A 133 -15.24 22.08 13.01
C THR A 133 -14.41 23.35 12.86
N SER A 134 -14.27 23.86 11.63
CA SER A 134 -13.59 25.13 11.35
C SER A 134 -14.35 26.32 11.97
N LEU A 135 -13.72 27.50 11.96
CA LEU A 135 -14.37 28.73 12.42
C LEU A 135 -15.55 29.11 11.51
N GLU A 136 -15.45 28.73 10.23
CA GLU A 136 -16.43 28.88 9.16
C GLU A 136 -17.56 27.82 9.19
N ASN A 137 -17.56 26.91 10.18
CA ASN A 137 -18.50 25.79 10.34
C ASN A 137 -18.36 24.64 9.35
N GLU A 138 -17.19 24.47 8.75
CA GLU A 138 -16.89 23.32 7.88
C GLU A 138 -16.38 22.15 8.72
N LEU A 139 -16.80 20.94 8.38
CA LEU A 139 -16.31 19.73 9.04
C LEU A 139 -14.91 19.37 8.53
N LEU A 140 -14.01 19.04 9.45
CA LEU A 140 -12.60 18.76 9.19
C LEU A 140 -12.20 17.38 9.72
N ALA A 141 -11.26 16.75 9.02
CA ALA A 141 -10.48 15.62 9.48
C ALA A 141 -9.04 16.08 9.77
N CYS A 142 -8.62 15.95 11.03
CA CYS A 142 -7.29 16.31 11.51
C CYS A 142 -6.47 15.02 11.74
N LYS A 143 -5.67 14.63 10.75
CA LYS A 143 -4.78 13.46 10.80
C LYS A 143 -3.50 13.86 11.53
N LEU A 144 -3.27 13.32 12.73
CA LEU A 144 -2.16 13.67 13.60
C LEU A 144 -1.23 12.46 13.78
N GLN A 145 0.07 12.62 13.51
CA GLN A 145 1.05 11.56 13.73
C GLN A 145 1.26 11.26 15.21
N TYR A 146 1.51 9.98 15.53
CA TYR A 146 1.93 9.61 16.88
C TYR A 146 3.29 10.24 17.25
N PRO A 147 3.59 10.41 18.54
CA PRO A 147 4.87 10.96 19.00
C PRO A 147 6.07 10.11 18.54
N ASP A 148 7.19 10.76 18.26
CA ASP A 148 8.49 10.14 17.97
C ASP A 148 8.49 9.14 16.80
N MET A 149 7.48 9.19 15.92
CA MET A 149 7.27 8.16 14.88
C MET A 149 8.43 7.99 13.93
N ILE A 150 9.10 9.07 13.52
CA ILE A 150 10.30 8.98 12.68
C ILE A 150 11.37 8.11 13.36
N SER A 151 11.63 8.35 14.66
CA SER A 151 12.66 7.61 15.39
C SER A 151 12.26 6.17 15.69
N THR A 152 10.97 5.91 15.92
CA THR A 152 10.42 4.57 16.13
C THR A 152 10.44 3.75 14.84
N VAL A 153 9.98 4.32 13.74
CA VAL A 153 10.05 3.73 12.39
C VAL A 153 11.51 3.45 12.02
N GLN A 154 12.44 4.37 12.27
CA GLN A 154 13.85 4.14 12.00
C GLN A 154 14.43 2.98 12.84
N ALA A 155 14.03 2.87 14.10
CA ALA A 155 14.47 1.77 14.97
C ALA A 155 13.89 0.42 14.52
N ASP A 156 12.65 0.41 14.03
CA ASP A 156 11.99 -0.77 13.49
C ASP A 156 12.58 -1.18 12.13
N LEU A 157 12.87 -0.22 11.25
CA LEU A 157 13.60 -0.46 10.00
C LEU A 157 14.99 -1.05 10.27
N ASN A 158 15.72 -0.55 11.27
CA ASN A 158 17.02 -1.12 11.63
C ASN A 158 16.91 -2.58 12.12
N GLN A 159 15.84 -2.93 12.84
CA GLN A 159 15.55 -4.30 13.28
C GLN A 159 15.13 -5.18 12.09
N LEU A 160 14.30 -4.67 11.19
CA LEU A 160 13.92 -5.34 9.95
C LEU A 160 15.14 -5.65 9.08
N LYS A 161 16.03 -4.66 8.90
CA LYS A 161 17.29 -4.83 8.16
C LYS A 161 18.13 -5.97 8.72
N LEU A 162 18.15 -6.11 10.05
CA LEU A 162 18.87 -7.19 10.71
C LEU A 162 18.19 -8.55 10.50
N ALA A 163 16.86 -8.62 10.64
CA ALA A 163 16.08 -9.82 10.39
C ALA A 163 16.25 -10.32 8.94
N LEU A 164 16.17 -9.40 7.97
CA LEU A 164 16.39 -9.66 6.55
C LEU A 164 17.82 -10.17 6.27
N LYS A 165 18.84 -9.61 6.92
CA LYS A 165 20.23 -10.13 6.82
C LYS A 165 20.39 -11.54 7.38
N ILE A 166 19.73 -11.86 8.50
CA ILE A 166 19.73 -13.23 9.04
C ILE A 166 19.08 -14.16 8.03
N TYR A 167 17.91 -13.77 7.52
CA TYR A 167 17.16 -14.53 6.54
C TYR A 167 17.99 -14.85 5.28
N GLU A 168 18.63 -13.83 4.70
CA GLU A 168 19.53 -13.97 3.54
C GLU A 168 20.70 -14.92 3.82
N ALA A 169 21.28 -14.86 5.02
CA ALA A 169 22.38 -15.73 5.44
C ALA A 169 21.94 -17.19 5.71
N THR A 170 20.72 -17.41 6.21
CA THR A 170 20.22 -18.73 6.62
C THR A 170 19.60 -19.53 5.50
N LEU A 171 18.89 -18.89 4.57
CA LEU A 171 18.09 -19.58 3.55
C LEU A 171 18.69 -19.50 2.15
N GLY A 172 19.56 -18.51 1.89
CA GLY A 172 20.17 -18.30 0.58
C GLY A 172 19.14 -17.97 -0.52
N GLY A 173 19.58 -17.33 -1.59
CA GLY A 173 18.76 -17.15 -2.80
C GLY A 173 17.81 -15.96 -2.85
N ILE A 174 17.62 -15.18 -1.77
CA ILE A 174 16.80 -13.96 -1.78
C ILE A 174 17.65 -12.74 -1.42
N LYS A 175 17.79 -11.80 -2.35
CA LYS A 175 18.44 -10.49 -2.10
C LYS A 175 17.47 -9.61 -1.32
N THR A 176 17.70 -9.46 -0.03
CA THR A 176 16.76 -8.75 0.85
C THR A 176 16.94 -7.24 0.87
N ALA A 177 18.01 -6.73 0.24
CA ALA A 177 18.30 -5.30 0.19
C ALA A 177 17.22 -4.49 -0.55
N SER A 178 16.73 -4.98 -1.69
CA SER A 178 15.67 -4.32 -2.46
C SER A 178 14.36 -4.26 -1.69
N VAL A 179 14.01 -5.34 -0.97
CA VAL A 179 12.85 -5.42 -0.07
C VAL A 179 12.96 -4.38 1.05
N PHE A 180 14.13 -4.28 1.66
CA PHE A 180 14.39 -3.28 2.71
C PHE A 180 14.21 -1.85 2.19
N GLU A 181 14.81 -1.52 1.04
CA GLU A 181 14.71 -0.19 0.44
C GLU A 181 13.26 0.14 0.05
N GLU A 182 12.49 -0.82 -0.47
CA GLU A 182 11.08 -0.61 -0.79
C GLU A 182 10.25 -0.30 0.46
N ILE A 183 10.39 -1.09 1.53
CA ILE A 183 9.65 -0.90 2.79
C ILE A 183 10.05 0.42 3.46
N SER A 184 11.36 0.70 3.51
CA SER A 184 11.90 1.96 4.05
C SER A 184 11.36 3.17 3.30
N GLY A 185 11.35 3.11 1.97
CA GLY A 185 10.80 4.16 1.12
C GLY A 185 9.33 4.41 1.39
N ARG A 186 8.50 3.35 1.41
CA ARG A 186 7.06 3.48 1.67
C ARG A 186 6.74 4.00 3.07
N LEU A 187 7.44 3.54 4.11
CA LEU A 187 7.24 4.05 5.46
C LEU A 187 7.64 5.53 5.59
N SER A 188 8.66 5.95 4.83
CA SER A 188 9.07 7.35 4.78
C SER A 188 8.01 8.21 4.09
N GLU A 189 7.41 7.71 3.00
CA GLU A 189 6.29 8.38 2.31
C GLU A 189 5.08 8.58 3.23
N GLU A 190 4.72 7.58 4.03
CA GLU A 190 3.61 7.64 5.00
C GLU A 190 3.82 8.65 6.14
N LEU A 191 5.07 9.04 6.41
CA LEU A 191 5.41 10.04 7.41
C LEU A 191 5.48 11.47 6.84
N ASP A 192 5.39 11.63 5.52
CA ASP A 192 5.50 12.92 4.86
C ASP A 192 4.12 13.50 4.52
N TYR A 193 3.50 14.12 5.53
CA TYR A 193 2.18 14.75 5.38
C TYR A 193 2.18 15.97 4.46
N LYS A 194 3.34 16.58 4.22
CA LYS A 194 3.46 17.65 3.24
C LYS A 194 3.31 17.09 1.82
N LYS A 195 3.99 15.98 1.53
CA LYS A 195 3.86 15.29 0.24
C LYS A 195 2.44 14.75 0.04
N GLU A 196 1.81 14.21 1.08
CA GLU A 196 0.40 13.78 1.03
C GLU A 196 -0.54 14.96 0.72
N ALA A 197 -0.33 16.14 1.32
CA ALA A 197 -1.08 17.36 1.00
C ALA A 197 -0.92 17.79 -0.47
N GLU A 198 0.31 17.80 -0.98
CA GLU A 198 0.59 18.13 -2.39
C GLU A 198 -0.07 17.15 -3.37
N ASN A 199 -0.12 15.86 -3.00
CA ASN A 199 -0.80 14.84 -3.77
C ASN A 199 -2.33 15.02 -3.73
N LEU A 200 -2.91 15.33 -2.57
CA LEU A 200 -4.34 15.67 -2.43
C LEU A 200 -4.72 16.83 -3.34
N ASP A 201 -3.93 17.91 -3.34
CA ASP A 201 -4.15 19.06 -4.21
C ASP A 201 -4.07 18.67 -5.70
N THR A 202 -3.06 17.88 -6.08
CA THR A 202 -2.91 17.38 -7.46
C THR A 202 -4.15 16.59 -7.91
N PHE A 203 -4.63 15.65 -7.09
CA PHE A 203 -5.77 14.80 -7.45
C PHE A 203 -7.10 15.55 -7.41
N ARG A 204 -7.26 16.53 -6.51
CA ARG A 204 -8.40 17.45 -6.53
C ARG A 204 -8.44 18.23 -7.84
N ASP A 205 -7.30 18.70 -8.35
CA ASP A 205 -7.23 19.39 -9.64
C ASP A 205 -7.56 18.48 -10.83
N ILE A 206 -7.10 17.22 -10.80
CA ILE A 206 -7.42 16.21 -11.82
C ILE A 206 -8.93 15.95 -11.87
N PHE A 207 -9.60 15.90 -10.71
CA PHE A 207 -11.03 15.61 -10.61
C PHE A 207 -11.92 16.85 -10.44
N LYS A 208 -11.40 18.07 -10.61
CA LYS A 208 -12.13 19.32 -10.33
C LYS A 208 -13.45 19.47 -11.08
N SER A 209 -13.57 18.86 -12.27
CA SER A 209 -14.77 18.89 -13.10
C SER A 209 -15.73 17.73 -12.84
N ARG A 210 -15.46 16.91 -11.83
CA ARG A 210 -16.22 15.71 -11.48
C ARG A 210 -16.83 15.84 -10.09
N SER A 211 -18.15 15.77 -10.00
CA SER A 211 -18.86 15.69 -8.71
C SER A 211 -18.95 14.27 -8.16
N ASP A 212 -18.81 13.27 -9.03
CA ASP A 212 -18.94 11.84 -8.72
C ASP A 212 -17.66 11.23 -8.12
N ILE A 213 -16.53 11.93 -8.17
CA ILE A 213 -15.27 11.55 -7.52
C ILE A 213 -14.79 12.73 -6.69
N ARG A 214 -14.80 12.59 -5.36
CA ARG A 214 -14.36 13.63 -4.43
C ARG A 214 -13.05 13.27 -3.75
N VAL A 215 -12.21 14.29 -3.58
CA VAL A 215 -10.93 14.25 -2.87
C VAL A 215 -10.97 15.34 -1.79
N PRO A 216 -10.50 15.07 -0.56
CA PRO A 216 -10.49 16.07 0.49
C PRO A 216 -9.73 17.35 0.11
N THR A 217 -10.25 18.50 0.54
CA THR A 217 -9.56 19.80 0.41
C THR A 217 -8.61 19.97 1.58
N VAL A 218 -7.35 20.31 1.31
CA VAL A 218 -6.32 20.55 2.34
C VAL A 218 -6.49 21.95 2.93
N TYR A 219 -6.42 22.05 4.25
CA TYR A 219 -6.38 23.31 4.99
C TYR A 219 -4.93 23.60 5.37
N SER A 220 -4.19 24.24 4.46
CA SER A 220 -2.74 24.44 4.61
C SER A 220 -2.38 25.24 5.87
N ALA A 221 -3.22 26.21 6.26
CA ALA A 221 -3.01 27.01 7.48
C ALA A 221 -3.12 26.18 8.78
N LEU A 222 -3.80 25.03 8.72
CA LEU A 222 -3.99 24.11 9.83
C LEU A 222 -3.15 22.82 9.67
N SER A 223 -2.23 22.81 8.71
CA SER A 223 -1.40 21.65 8.38
C SER A 223 0.08 21.94 8.61
N THR A 224 0.82 20.91 9.01
CA THR A 224 2.25 20.93 9.28
C THR A 224 2.90 19.65 8.76
N ASN A 225 4.18 19.43 9.07
CA ASN A 225 4.86 18.18 8.75
C ASN A 225 4.29 16.95 9.49
N ARG A 226 3.47 17.13 10.53
CA ARG A 226 2.96 16.04 11.38
C ARG A 226 1.47 16.12 11.68
N LEU A 227 0.81 17.15 11.20
CA LEU A 227 -0.64 17.34 11.24
C LEU A 227 -1.11 17.63 9.81
N LEU A 228 -2.03 16.83 9.29
CA LEU A 228 -2.69 17.09 8.02
C LEU A 228 -4.17 17.33 8.29
N THR A 229 -4.62 18.56 8.07
CA THR A 229 -6.03 18.94 8.21
C THR A 229 -6.68 19.05 6.84
N MET A 230 -7.77 18.32 6.64
CA MET A 230 -8.50 18.26 5.38
C MET A 230 -10.02 18.32 5.60
N SER A 231 -10.79 18.60 4.55
CA SER A 231 -12.25 18.57 4.61
C SER A 231 -12.74 17.17 4.96
N TRP A 232 -13.70 17.07 5.88
CA TRP A 232 -14.39 15.82 6.17
C TRP A 232 -15.31 15.44 5.00
N LEU A 233 -15.11 14.26 4.41
CA LEU A 233 -16.01 13.73 3.39
C LEU A 233 -16.87 12.62 3.98
N GLU A 234 -18.18 12.79 3.94
CA GLU A 234 -19.12 11.76 4.36
C GLU A 234 -19.30 10.69 3.29
N GLY A 235 -19.40 9.43 3.72
CA GLY A 235 -19.70 8.31 2.84
C GLY A 235 -19.80 7.00 3.61
N THR A 236 -20.42 6.02 2.99
CA THR A 236 -20.58 4.66 3.51
C THR A 236 -19.35 3.82 3.15
N PRO A 237 -18.74 3.07 4.09
CA PRO A 237 -17.63 2.17 3.76
C PRO A 237 -18.12 1.00 2.88
N LEU A 238 -17.19 0.32 2.20
CA LEU A 238 -17.50 -0.77 1.26
C LEU A 238 -18.51 -1.80 1.81
N ARG A 239 -18.30 -2.28 3.04
CA ARG A 239 -19.18 -3.26 3.68
C ARG A 239 -20.64 -2.80 3.75
N GLY A 240 -20.85 -1.50 3.97
CA GLY A 240 -22.19 -0.92 4.10
C GLY A 240 -22.94 -0.83 2.77
N ILE A 241 -22.25 -0.92 1.63
CA ILE A 241 -22.90 -0.89 0.31
C ILE A 241 -23.06 -2.26 -0.34
N LEU A 242 -22.57 -3.34 0.28
CA LEU A 242 -22.69 -4.68 -0.29
C LEU A 242 -24.14 -5.14 -0.42
N GLU A 243 -25.05 -4.62 0.42
CA GLU A 243 -26.49 -4.94 0.39
C GLU A 243 -27.33 -3.99 -0.48
N THR A 244 -26.70 -3.05 -1.19
CA THR A 244 -27.41 -2.13 -2.10
C THR A 244 -27.80 -2.80 -3.43
N SER A 245 -28.40 -2.06 -4.36
CA SER A 245 -28.74 -2.62 -5.67
C SER A 245 -27.47 -2.99 -6.46
N GLN A 246 -27.56 -4.04 -7.28
CA GLN A 246 -26.47 -4.44 -8.18
C GLN A 246 -26.10 -3.29 -9.14
N GLU A 247 -27.10 -2.53 -9.59
CA GLU A 247 -26.89 -1.38 -10.46
C GLU A 247 -26.02 -0.30 -9.80
N TYR A 248 -26.30 0.03 -8.53
CA TYR A 248 -25.49 0.98 -7.77
C TYR A 248 -24.06 0.47 -7.59
N ARG A 249 -23.88 -0.80 -7.18
CA ARG A 249 -22.53 -1.40 -7.07
C ARG A 249 -21.76 -1.37 -8.38
N ASN A 250 -22.42 -1.65 -9.51
CA ASN A 250 -21.84 -1.55 -10.85
C ASN A 250 -21.41 -0.11 -11.17
N ARG A 251 -22.21 0.90 -10.83
CA ARG A 251 -21.85 2.32 -11.02
C ARG A 251 -20.65 2.70 -10.16
N MET A 252 -20.63 2.34 -8.87
CA MET A 252 -19.53 2.63 -7.96
C MET A 252 -18.21 1.97 -8.41
N ALA A 253 -18.25 0.74 -8.90
CA ALA A 253 -17.08 0.06 -9.42
C ALA A 253 -16.53 0.75 -10.68
N LYS A 254 -17.40 1.20 -11.61
CA LYS A 254 -16.97 1.99 -12.77
C LYS A 254 -16.33 3.31 -12.35
N LEU A 255 -16.85 3.98 -11.33
CA LEU A 255 -16.25 5.22 -10.81
C LEU A 255 -14.86 4.95 -10.21
N ALA A 256 -14.70 3.89 -9.42
CA ALA A 256 -13.40 3.53 -8.88
C ALA A 256 -12.38 3.17 -9.98
N PHE A 257 -12.84 2.48 -11.02
CA PHE A 257 -12.04 2.20 -12.21
C PHE A 257 -11.62 3.50 -12.92
N LYS A 258 -12.55 4.43 -13.17
CA LYS A 258 -12.25 5.75 -13.74
C LYS A 258 -11.29 6.55 -12.85
N ALA A 259 -11.47 6.52 -11.54
CA ALA A 259 -10.62 7.22 -10.58
C ALA A 259 -9.16 6.75 -10.60
N TRP A 260 -8.91 5.55 -11.11
CA TRP A 260 -7.56 5.03 -11.24
C TRP A 260 -6.98 5.21 -12.65
N TYR A 261 -7.73 4.81 -13.69
CA TYR A 261 -7.24 4.79 -15.07
C TYR A 261 -7.23 6.19 -15.72
N TYR A 262 -8.15 7.09 -15.36
CA TYR A 262 -8.15 8.45 -15.92
C TYR A 262 -6.87 9.23 -15.55
N PRO A 263 -6.46 9.34 -14.27
CA PRO A 263 -5.18 9.95 -13.91
C PRO A 263 -3.98 9.27 -14.58
N PHE A 264 -4.02 7.95 -14.75
CA PHE A 264 -2.93 7.20 -15.37
C PHE A 264 -2.73 7.60 -16.84
N PHE A 265 -3.79 7.52 -17.65
CA PHE A 265 -3.68 7.79 -19.09
C PHE A 265 -3.47 9.28 -19.41
N HIS A 266 -4.13 10.18 -18.67
CA HIS A 266 -4.10 11.60 -18.99
C HIS A 266 -3.01 12.40 -18.25
N HIS A 267 -2.54 11.91 -17.10
CA HIS A 267 -1.61 12.63 -16.23
C HIS A 267 -0.39 11.81 -15.79
N GLN A 268 -0.24 10.56 -16.28
CA GLN A 268 0.86 9.65 -15.94
C GLN A 268 1.03 9.48 -14.42
N ILE A 269 -0.07 9.49 -13.67
CA ILE A 269 -0.07 9.44 -12.22
C ILE A 269 -1.12 8.47 -11.71
N ILE A 270 -0.83 7.73 -10.64
CA ILE A 270 -1.82 6.87 -9.97
C ILE A 270 -1.81 7.09 -8.47
N HIS A 271 -2.95 6.79 -7.84
CA HIS A 271 -3.11 6.79 -6.38
C HIS A 271 -2.13 5.84 -5.67
N GLY A 272 -1.71 4.78 -6.36
CA GLY A 272 -0.69 3.81 -5.92
C GLY A 272 -1.03 2.92 -4.73
N ASP A 273 -2.10 3.20 -3.98
CA ASP A 273 -2.69 2.27 -3.01
C ASP A 273 -4.23 2.22 -3.12
N PRO A 274 -4.79 1.40 -4.03
CA PRO A 274 -6.25 1.26 -4.21
C PRO A 274 -6.87 0.30 -3.19
N HIS A 275 -6.36 0.24 -1.96
CA HIS A 275 -6.94 -0.55 -0.89
C HIS A 275 -8.40 -0.14 -0.60
N LEU A 276 -9.25 -1.11 -0.27
CA LEU A 276 -10.70 -0.92 -0.08
C LEU A 276 -11.04 0.12 1.00
N GLY A 277 -10.17 0.28 2.00
CA GLY A 277 -10.30 1.27 3.08
C GLY A 277 -10.11 2.72 2.64
N ASN A 278 -9.54 2.95 1.45
CA ASN A 278 -9.29 4.28 0.89
C ASN A 278 -10.48 4.82 0.08
N TYR A 279 -11.60 4.09 0.09
CA TYR A 279 -12.84 4.45 -0.60
C TYR A 279 -14.00 4.52 0.38
N SER A 280 -14.82 5.57 0.25
CA SER A 280 -16.19 5.55 0.75
C SER A 280 -17.16 5.93 -0.35
N PHE A 281 -18.41 5.50 -0.21
CA PHE A 281 -19.42 5.53 -1.24
C PHE A 281 -20.56 6.43 -0.81
N ARG A 282 -20.97 7.33 -1.70
CA ARG A 282 -22.05 8.29 -1.48
C ARG A 282 -23.27 7.83 -2.27
N GLN A 283 -24.36 7.61 -1.54
CA GLN A 283 -25.70 7.38 -2.07
C GLN A 283 -26.48 8.70 -2.05
N GLU A 284 -27.17 9.01 -3.14
CA GLU A 284 -27.99 10.23 -3.27
C GLU A 284 -29.03 10.34 -2.14
N SER A 285 -29.67 9.23 -1.78
CA SER A 285 -30.68 9.17 -0.71
C SER A 285 -30.15 9.52 0.69
N LEU A 286 -28.84 9.41 0.92
CA LEU A 286 -28.21 9.62 2.22
C LEU A 286 -27.36 10.89 2.26
N HIS A 287 -26.74 11.28 1.15
CA HIS A 287 -25.74 12.35 1.10
C HIS A 287 -26.12 13.48 0.12
N GLY A 288 -27.29 13.39 -0.52
CA GLY A 288 -27.77 14.38 -1.50
C GLY A 288 -27.10 14.27 -2.87
N ASP A 289 -26.08 13.42 -3.02
CA ASP A 289 -25.48 13.08 -4.30
C ASP A 289 -24.84 11.68 -4.32
N GLU A 290 -24.64 11.14 -5.53
CA GLU A 290 -24.05 9.82 -5.76
C GLU A 290 -22.58 9.93 -6.18
N GLY A 291 -21.71 9.05 -5.67
CA GLY A 291 -20.32 8.98 -6.11
C GLY A 291 -19.40 8.26 -5.14
N ILE A 292 -18.09 8.46 -5.33
CA ILE A 292 -17.06 7.96 -4.42
C ILE A 292 -16.27 9.10 -3.79
N ASN A 293 -15.70 8.83 -2.62
CA ASN A 293 -14.66 9.63 -1.99
C ASN A 293 -13.37 8.81 -2.00
N LEU A 294 -12.25 9.46 -2.34
CA LEU A 294 -10.91 8.88 -2.28
C LEU A 294 -10.14 9.46 -1.10
N PHE A 295 -9.43 8.60 -0.37
CA PHE A 295 -8.62 8.98 0.80
C PHE A 295 -7.21 8.39 0.69
N ASP A 296 -6.31 8.88 1.54
CA ASP A 296 -4.94 8.39 1.72
C ASP A 296 -4.05 8.50 0.48
N PHE A 297 -3.58 9.72 0.23
CA PHE A 297 -2.70 10.04 -0.90
C PHE A 297 -1.21 9.95 -0.53
N GLY A 298 -0.88 9.18 0.51
CA GLY A 298 0.50 8.95 0.94
C GLY A 298 1.34 8.20 -0.11
N CYS A 299 0.69 7.39 -0.96
CA CYS A 299 1.37 6.46 -1.89
C CYS A 299 1.16 6.79 -3.38
N VAL A 300 1.30 8.05 -3.80
CA VAL A 300 1.17 8.40 -5.23
C VAL A 300 2.40 7.97 -6.05
N ARG A 301 2.16 7.51 -7.29
CA ARG A 301 3.22 7.15 -8.25
C ARG A 301 3.06 7.94 -9.54
N ARG A 302 4.19 8.42 -10.08
CA ARG A 302 4.29 9.12 -11.36
C ARG A 302 5.12 8.28 -12.31
N PHE A 303 4.73 8.27 -13.58
CA PHE A 303 5.36 7.45 -14.61
C PHE A 303 5.91 8.33 -15.72
N GLU A 304 7.00 7.87 -16.32
CA GLU A 304 7.53 8.50 -17.52
C GLU A 304 6.68 8.13 -18.75
N LYS A 305 6.66 9.02 -19.76
CA LYS A 305 5.88 8.79 -20.98
C LYS A 305 6.18 7.46 -21.68
N PRO A 306 7.45 7.00 -21.79
CA PRO A 306 7.74 5.70 -22.39
C PRO A 306 7.07 4.55 -21.65
N PHE A 307 7.01 4.59 -20.31
CA PHE A 307 6.33 3.56 -19.53
C PHE A 307 4.83 3.51 -19.88
N LEU A 308 4.16 4.66 -19.92
CA LEU A 308 2.75 4.72 -20.35
C LEU A 308 2.55 4.15 -21.76
N GLN A 309 3.45 4.46 -22.70
CA GLN A 309 3.39 3.93 -24.06
C GLN A 309 3.55 2.40 -24.06
N GLY A 310 4.51 1.87 -23.30
CA GLY A 310 4.71 0.41 -23.17
C GLY A 310 3.47 -0.30 -22.62
N VAL A 311 2.69 0.35 -21.75
CA VAL A 311 1.41 -0.20 -21.26
C VAL A 311 0.36 -0.24 -22.37
N LYS A 312 0.24 0.84 -23.16
CA LYS A 312 -0.68 0.89 -24.31
C LYS A 312 -0.29 -0.12 -25.40
N ASP A 313 1.01 -0.25 -25.67
CA ASP A 313 1.53 -1.19 -26.66
C ASP A 313 1.30 -2.63 -26.20
N LEU A 314 1.47 -2.94 -24.91
CA LEU A 314 1.15 -4.26 -24.36
C LEU A 314 -0.35 -4.57 -24.52
N TYR A 315 -1.23 -3.60 -24.25
CA TYR A 315 -2.66 -3.74 -24.48
C TYR A 315 -2.96 -4.10 -25.94
N HIS A 316 -2.44 -3.31 -26.89
CA HIS A 316 -2.68 -3.54 -28.33
C HIS A 316 -2.05 -4.85 -28.83
N ALA A 317 -0.88 -5.22 -28.32
CA ALA A 317 -0.22 -6.47 -28.65
C ALA A 317 -1.08 -7.68 -28.26
N LEU A 318 -1.66 -7.66 -27.06
CA LEU A 318 -2.54 -8.73 -26.58
C LEU A 318 -3.87 -8.77 -27.34
N ASP A 319 -4.46 -7.61 -27.66
CA ASP A 319 -5.70 -7.50 -28.44
C ASP A 319 -5.53 -8.07 -29.86
N GLN A 320 -4.41 -7.77 -30.51
CA GLN A 320 -4.14 -8.14 -31.90
C GLN A 320 -3.40 -9.48 -32.05
N GLY A 321 -2.90 -10.04 -30.94
CA GLY A 321 -1.99 -11.19 -30.96
C GLY A 321 -0.62 -10.89 -31.59
N ASP A 322 -0.18 -9.63 -31.56
CA ASP A 322 1.10 -9.21 -32.12
C ASP A 322 2.26 -9.48 -31.14
N LYS A 323 2.95 -10.60 -31.37
CA LYS A 323 4.09 -11.01 -30.55
C LYS A 323 5.27 -10.05 -30.63
N ALA A 324 5.51 -9.40 -31.77
CA ALA A 324 6.65 -8.49 -31.92
C ALA A 324 6.42 -7.21 -31.10
N LEU A 325 5.19 -6.69 -31.15
CA LEU A 325 4.77 -5.57 -30.32
C LEU A 325 4.79 -5.93 -28.82
N GLU A 326 4.41 -7.15 -28.45
CA GLU A 326 4.46 -7.61 -27.06
C GLU A 326 5.89 -7.58 -26.50
N VAL A 327 6.88 -8.10 -27.25
CA VAL A 327 8.29 -8.03 -26.85
C VAL A 327 8.73 -6.58 -26.68
N HIS A 328 8.44 -5.74 -27.68
CA HIS A 328 8.77 -4.31 -27.63
C HIS A 328 8.16 -3.61 -26.42
N ALA A 329 6.90 -3.94 -26.09
CA ALA A 329 6.19 -3.39 -24.95
C ALA A 329 6.88 -3.77 -23.63
N TYR A 330 7.23 -5.05 -23.43
CA TYR A 330 7.93 -5.47 -22.22
C TYR A 330 9.33 -4.84 -22.08
N GLU A 331 10.07 -4.71 -23.17
CA GLU A 331 11.35 -3.99 -23.18
C GLU A 331 11.18 -2.52 -22.79
N THR A 332 10.16 -1.86 -23.34
CA THR A 332 9.82 -0.46 -23.04
C THR A 332 9.37 -0.27 -21.59
N LEU A 333 8.68 -1.27 -21.02
CA LEU A 333 8.32 -1.32 -19.60
C LEU A 333 9.55 -1.53 -18.69
N GLY A 334 10.71 -1.88 -19.26
CA GLY A 334 12.00 -1.98 -18.58
C GLY A 334 12.46 -3.41 -18.29
N PHE A 335 11.75 -4.42 -18.77
CA PHE A 335 12.20 -5.80 -18.64
C PHE A 335 13.44 -6.03 -19.51
N LYS A 336 14.33 -6.91 -19.04
CA LYS A 336 15.60 -7.23 -19.70
C LYS A 336 15.77 -8.73 -19.78
N GLU A 337 16.47 -9.19 -20.82
CA GLU A 337 16.90 -10.59 -20.97
C GLU A 337 15.74 -11.60 -20.92
N LEU A 338 14.57 -11.23 -21.48
CA LEU A 338 13.42 -12.12 -21.54
C LEU A 338 13.60 -13.20 -22.62
N SER A 339 13.52 -14.47 -22.22
CA SER A 339 13.38 -15.58 -23.17
C SER A 339 11.93 -15.68 -23.68
N ASN A 340 11.72 -16.43 -24.77
CA ASN A 340 10.38 -16.69 -25.28
C ASN A 340 9.51 -17.43 -24.24
N GLU A 341 10.09 -18.36 -23.49
CA GLU A 341 9.41 -19.07 -22.41
C GLU A 341 9.02 -18.13 -21.27
N MET A 342 9.87 -17.17 -20.91
CA MET A 342 9.55 -16.15 -19.91
C MET A 342 8.39 -15.26 -20.38
N LEU A 343 8.39 -14.86 -21.66
CA LEU A 343 7.31 -14.09 -22.26
C LEU A 343 5.98 -14.85 -22.23
N ASP A 344 5.97 -16.14 -22.52
CA ASP A 344 4.75 -16.95 -22.44
C ASP A 344 4.20 -17.02 -20.99
N VAL A 345 5.08 -17.05 -19.99
CA VAL A 345 4.68 -16.99 -18.57
C VAL A 345 4.18 -15.59 -18.20
N LEU A 346 4.83 -14.53 -18.67
CA LEU A 346 4.38 -13.15 -18.46
C LEU A 346 3.03 -12.88 -19.15
N ARG A 347 2.77 -13.51 -20.31
CA ARG A 347 1.48 -13.42 -21.00
C ARG A 347 0.35 -14.05 -20.19
N LEU A 348 0.62 -15.14 -19.45
CA LEU A 348 -0.35 -15.72 -18.50
C LEU A 348 -0.74 -14.70 -17.41
N TRP A 349 0.25 -13.98 -16.86
CA TRP A 349 0.01 -12.91 -15.89
C TRP A 349 -0.75 -11.74 -16.51
N ALA A 350 -0.32 -11.29 -17.70
CA ALA A 350 -0.99 -10.21 -18.41
C ALA A 350 -2.45 -10.56 -18.73
N THR A 351 -2.74 -11.80 -19.09
CA THR A 351 -4.11 -12.26 -19.35
C THR A 351 -5.00 -12.05 -18.13
N LEU A 352 -4.52 -12.32 -16.91
CA LEU A 352 -5.31 -12.09 -15.69
C LEU A 352 -5.79 -10.63 -15.56
N LEU A 353 -4.95 -9.68 -15.96
CA LEU A 353 -5.21 -8.25 -15.81
C LEU A 353 -5.93 -7.64 -17.00
N TYR A 354 -5.57 -8.08 -18.21
CA TYR A 354 -6.03 -7.51 -19.46
C TYR A 354 -7.25 -8.22 -20.05
N GLU A 355 -7.47 -9.52 -19.79
CA GLU A 355 -8.63 -10.25 -20.33
C GLU A 355 -9.97 -9.52 -20.13
N PRO A 356 -10.28 -8.91 -18.96
CA PRO A 356 -11.54 -8.20 -18.78
C PRO A 356 -11.67 -6.96 -19.66
N VAL A 357 -10.54 -6.30 -19.98
CA VAL A 357 -10.49 -5.07 -20.78
C VAL A 357 -10.17 -5.32 -22.25
N LEU A 358 -9.98 -6.59 -22.65
CA LEU A 358 -9.82 -7.06 -24.03
C LEU A 358 -11.10 -7.71 -24.59
N ASP A 359 -12.16 -7.80 -23.78
CA ASP A 359 -13.37 -8.54 -24.10
C ASP A 359 -14.60 -7.62 -24.07
N ASP A 360 -15.12 -7.25 -25.26
CA ASP A 360 -16.25 -6.33 -25.43
C ASP A 360 -17.60 -6.96 -25.01
N ARG A 361 -17.76 -7.21 -23.72
CA ARG A 361 -19.02 -7.66 -23.12
C ARG A 361 -19.17 -7.18 -21.68
N VAL A 362 -20.40 -7.21 -21.19
CA VAL A 362 -20.68 -7.02 -19.76
C VAL A 362 -20.27 -8.29 -19.02
N ARG A 363 -19.29 -8.17 -18.12
CA ARG A 363 -18.75 -9.29 -17.34
C ARG A 363 -18.22 -8.85 -15.98
N PRO A 364 -18.02 -9.77 -15.03
CA PRO A 364 -17.18 -9.53 -13.86
C PRO A 364 -15.71 -9.28 -14.26
N MET A 365 -14.96 -8.62 -13.36
CA MET A 365 -13.54 -8.30 -13.54
C MET A 365 -12.63 -9.54 -13.52
N GLN A 366 -13.09 -10.66 -12.98
CA GLN A 366 -12.41 -11.96 -13.11
C GLN A 366 -13.44 -13.03 -13.47
N LYS A 367 -12.99 -14.26 -13.72
CA LYS A 367 -13.87 -15.40 -14.06
C LYS A 367 -14.97 -15.64 -13.03
N ASP A 368 -14.69 -15.32 -11.78
CA ASP A 368 -15.64 -15.35 -10.67
C ASP A 368 -15.35 -14.22 -9.67
N HIS A 369 -16.14 -14.12 -8.61
CA HIS A 369 -15.98 -13.13 -7.54
C HIS A 369 -15.16 -13.63 -6.34
N SER A 370 -14.56 -14.82 -6.41
CA SER A 370 -13.87 -15.47 -5.29
C SER A 370 -12.43 -14.98 -5.10
N GLY A 371 -11.80 -14.48 -6.17
CA GLY A 371 -10.39 -14.12 -6.19
C GLY A 371 -9.43 -15.31 -6.16
N ILE A 372 -9.93 -16.55 -6.14
CA ILE A 372 -9.13 -17.79 -6.16
C ILE A 372 -8.35 -17.88 -7.47
N TYR A 373 -9.03 -17.65 -8.59
CA TYR A 373 -8.40 -17.70 -9.91
C TYR A 373 -7.19 -16.76 -10.04
N GLY A 374 -7.29 -15.53 -9.52
CA GLY A 374 -6.19 -14.58 -9.52
C GLY A 374 -5.01 -15.06 -8.67
N ARG A 375 -5.28 -15.63 -7.50
CA ARG A 375 -4.25 -16.19 -6.61
C ARG A 375 -3.54 -17.38 -7.24
N GLU A 376 -4.29 -18.36 -7.76
CA GLU A 376 -3.73 -19.54 -8.43
C GLU A 376 -2.88 -19.15 -9.64
N THR A 377 -3.32 -18.14 -10.41
CA THR A 377 -2.56 -17.61 -11.55
C THR A 377 -1.26 -16.95 -11.09
N ALA A 378 -1.31 -16.13 -10.03
CA ALA A 378 -0.11 -15.51 -9.44
C ALA A 378 0.90 -16.57 -8.97
N ASP A 379 0.43 -17.58 -8.24
CA ASP A 379 1.26 -18.67 -7.72
C ASP A 379 1.91 -19.47 -8.86
N LYS A 380 1.15 -19.75 -9.92
CA LYS A 380 1.66 -20.45 -11.11
C LYS A 380 2.71 -19.63 -11.85
N VAL A 381 2.41 -18.36 -12.15
CA VAL A 381 3.36 -17.43 -12.82
C VAL A 381 4.66 -17.36 -12.03
N HIS A 382 4.55 -17.22 -10.70
CA HIS A 382 5.70 -17.16 -9.82
C HIS A 382 6.56 -18.43 -9.90
N GLN A 383 5.95 -19.61 -9.79
CA GLN A 383 6.66 -20.90 -9.87
C GLN A 383 7.35 -21.11 -11.22
N GLU A 384 6.69 -20.77 -12.32
CA GLU A 384 7.26 -20.94 -13.66
C GLU A 384 8.42 -19.97 -13.92
N LEU A 385 8.28 -18.69 -13.54
CA LEU A 385 9.39 -17.72 -13.66
C LEU A 385 10.60 -18.16 -12.84
N LYS A 386 10.39 -18.71 -11.64
CA LYS A 386 11.47 -19.25 -10.80
C LYS A 386 12.22 -20.40 -11.46
N LYS A 387 11.50 -21.32 -12.14
CA LYS A 387 12.12 -22.43 -12.91
C LYS A 387 12.96 -21.93 -14.09
N LEU A 388 12.57 -20.80 -14.69
CA LEU A 388 13.25 -20.19 -15.83
C LEU A 388 14.45 -19.30 -15.42
N GLY A 389 14.83 -19.26 -14.15
CA GLY A 389 15.94 -18.44 -13.65
C GLY A 389 15.52 -17.09 -13.05
N GLY A 390 14.22 -16.82 -13.00
CA GLY A 390 13.64 -15.60 -12.44
C GLY A 390 13.64 -14.43 -13.42
N VAL A 391 12.82 -13.43 -13.12
CA VAL A 391 12.80 -12.12 -13.79
C VAL A 391 12.95 -11.03 -12.75
N SER A 392 13.55 -9.92 -13.16
CA SER A 392 13.63 -8.71 -12.34
C SER A 392 12.61 -7.70 -12.86
N PRO A 393 11.34 -7.74 -12.39
CA PRO A 393 10.34 -6.80 -12.86
C PRO A 393 10.74 -5.37 -12.49
N PRO A 394 10.60 -4.40 -13.41
CA PRO A 394 10.84 -2.99 -13.13
C PRO A 394 9.96 -2.47 -12.00
N ARG A 395 10.49 -1.52 -11.22
CA ARG A 395 9.81 -1.00 -10.03
C ARG A 395 8.46 -0.39 -10.38
N GLU A 396 8.41 0.36 -11.47
CA GLU A 396 7.22 1.00 -12.02
C GLU A 396 6.15 -0.04 -12.41
N PHE A 397 6.58 -1.15 -13.02
CA PHE A 397 5.69 -2.27 -13.36
C PHE A 397 5.05 -2.84 -12.10
N VAL A 398 5.84 -3.15 -11.06
CA VAL A 398 5.32 -3.71 -9.79
C VAL A 398 4.27 -2.80 -9.14
N PHE A 399 4.48 -1.48 -9.17
CA PHE A 399 3.51 -0.54 -8.59
C PHE A 399 2.21 -0.47 -9.39
N MET A 400 2.32 -0.36 -10.72
CA MET A 400 1.15 -0.34 -11.60
C MET A 400 0.34 -1.63 -11.45
N ASP A 401 1.03 -2.76 -11.50
CA ASP A 401 0.47 -4.10 -11.42
C ASP A 401 -0.30 -4.33 -10.11
N ARG A 402 0.33 -4.01 -8.97
CA ARG A 402 -0.31 -4.11 -7.65
C ARG A 402 -1.55 -3.22 -7.55
N ALA A 403 -1.48 -2.03 -8.13
CA ALA A 403 -2.60 -1.11 -8.09
C ALA A 403 -3.74 -1.56 -9.02
N ALA A 404 -3.45 -2.11 -10.20
CA ALA A 404 -4.46 -2.73 -11.07
C ALA A 404 -5.15 -3.92 -10.37
N VAL A 405 -4.38 -4.78 -9.69
CA VAL A 405 -4.93 -5.87 -8.86
C VAL A 405 -5.84 -5.34 -7.74
N GLY A 406 -5.45 -4.26 -7.07
CA GLY A 406 -6.26 -3.67 -6.00
C GLY A 406 -7.59 -3.08 -6.50
N VAL A 407 -7.58 -2.36 -7.64
CA VAL A 407 -8.82 -1.90 -8.29
C VAL A 407 -9.68 -3.08 -8.75
N GLY A 408 -9.06 -4.12 -9.30
CA GLY A 408 -9.77 -5.35 -9.65
C GLY A 408 -10.43 -6.01 -8.45
N SER A 409 -9.71 -6.10 -7.32
CA SER A 409 -10.23 -6.61 -6.05
C SER A 409 -11.43 -5.80 -5.56
N LEU A 410 -11.40 -4.48 -5.65
CA LEU A 410 -12.56 -3.64 -5.32
C LEU A 410 -13.78 -3.97 -6.18
N CYS A 411 -13.59 -4.12 -7.50
CA CYS A 411 -14.67 -4.50 -8.41
C CYS A 411 -15.23 -5.89 -8.07
N LEU A 412 -14.38 -6.83 -7.66
CA LEU A 412 -14.80 -8.17 -7.22
C LEU A 412 -15.63 -8.13 -5.94
N HIS A 413 -15.21 -7.36 -4.93
CA HIS A 413 -15.94 -7.24 -3.67
C HIS A 413 -17.32 -6.58 -3.88
N LEU A 414 -17.41 -5.62 -4.81
CA LEU A 414 -18.67 -5.03 -5.23
C LEU A 414 -19.55 -5.98 -6.06
N LYS A 415 -19.03 -7.17 -6.40
CA LYS A 415 -19.66 -8.12 -7.34
C LYS A 415 -20.04 -7.44 -8.64
N ALA A 416 -19.20 -6.51 -9.11
CA ALA A 416 -19.56 -5.61 -10.18
C ALA A 416 -19.48 -6.29 -11.54
N GLU A 417 -20.46 -5.99 -12.39
CA GLU A 417 -20.48 -6.36 -13.80
C GLU A 417 -20.56 -5.09 -14.65
N ALA A 418 -19.62 -4.95 -15.57
CA ALA A 418 -19.57 -3.84 -16.50
C ALA A 418 -18.92 -4.27 -17.80
N ASN A 419 -19.07 -3.44 -18.84
CA ASN A 419 -18.25 -3.57 -20.03
C ASN A 419 -16.93 -2.83 -19.80
N TRP A 420 -15.94 -3.55 -19.28
CA TRP A 420 -14.63 -3.00 -18.93
C TRP A 420 -13.80 -2.65 -20.16
N TYR A 421 -13.97 -3.39 -21.26
CA TYR A 421 -13.35 -3.07 -22.55
C TYR A 421 -13.70 -1.66 -23.02
N ARG A 422 -14.98 -1.32 -23.11
CA ARG A 422 -15.42 0.02 -23.54
C ARG A 422 -14.95 1.09 -22.58
N LEU A 423 -15.02 0.81 -21.29
CA LEU A 423 -14.58 1.75 -20.26
C LEU A 423 -13.08 2.02 -20.32
N TYR A 424 -12.26 0.99 -20.54
CA TYR A 424 -10.81 1.13 -20.66
C TYR A 424 -10.42 1.90 -21.92
N ASN A 425 -11.03 1.57 -23.07
CA ASN A 425 -10.79 2.26 -24.34
C ASN A 425 -11.32 3.71 -24.36
N GLU A 426 -12.37 4.03 -23.58
CA GLU A 426 -12.82 5.42 -23.39
C GLU A 426 -11.76 6.27 -22.67
N LEU A 427 -10.95 5.65 -21.79
CA LEU A 427 -9.98 6.33 -20.93
C LEU A 427 -8.57 6.40 -21.52
N MET A 428 -8.22 5.47 -22.43
CA MET A 428 -6.90 5.36 -23.05
C MET A 428 -6.72 6.35 -24.20
#